data_AF-A0A150P4G7-F1
#
_entry.id   AF-A0A150P4G7-F1
#
_cell.length_a   1.000
_cell.length_b   1.000
_cell.length_c   1.000
_cell.angle_alpha   90.00
_cell.angle_beta   90.00
_cell.angle_gamma   90.00
#
_symmetry.space_group_name_H-M   'P 1'
#
loop_
_entity.id
_entity.type
_entity.pdbx_description
1 polymer ?
#
loop_
_entity_poly.entity_id
_entity_poly.type
_entity_poly.pdbx_seq_one_letter_code
_entity_poly.pdbx_strand_id
1 'polypeptide(L)'
;MSGLYKRLQFRVVGPCDGRPVMVDDTCYFLPFTEEEDARRAALALESELAGEFFRGRVFWDAKRPINKSILQALDLQRLLVALGWRSPEPIRPVQQFFGF
;
A
#
# COMPACT_ATOMS: atom_id res chain seq x y z
N MET A 1 -23.57 -11.18 -13.40
CA MET A 1 -23.18 -10.98 -11.99
C MET A 1 -21.96 -10.07 -11.98
N SER A 2 -22.12 -8.76 -11.73
CA SER A 2 -20.99 -7.84 -11.60
C SER A 2 -20.41 -7.99 -10.21
N GLY A 3 -19.54 -8.97 -10.04
CA GLY A 3 -18.75 -9.11 -8.82
C GLY A 3 -17.71 -8.00 -8.80
N LEU A 4 -18.06 -6.85 -8.20
CA LEU A 4 -17.08 -5.90 -7.68
C LEU A 4 -16.35 -6.59 -6.52
N TYR A 5 -15.53 -7.59 -6.84
CA TYR A 5 -14.61 -8.19 -5.90
C TYR A 5 -13.65 -7.08 -5.49
N LYS A 6 -13.90 -6.51 -4.32
CA LYS A 6 -13.02 -5.54 -3.70
C LYS A 6 -11.65 -6.22 -3.61
N ARG A 7 -10.65 -5.66 -4.30
CA ARG A 7 -9.30 -6.22 -4.36
C ARG A 7 -8.33 -5.14 -3.93
N LEU A 8 -7.39 -5.50 -3.07
CA LEU A 8 -6.25 -4.65 -2.79
C LEU A 8 -5.36 -4.62 -4.03
N GLN A 9 -5.16 -3.43 -4.58
CA GLN A 9 -4.22 -3.17 -5.66
C GLN A 9 -3.31 -2.03 -5.20
N PHE A 10 -2.02 -2.18 -5.45
CA PHE A 10 -1.02 -1.17 -5.14
C PHE A 10 -0.42 -0.68 -6.45
N ARG A 11 -0.36 0.63 -6.61
CA ARG A 11 0.15 1.29 -7.82
C ARG A 11 1.05 2.44 -7.41
N VAL A 12 2.19 2.54 -8.09
CA VAL A 12 3.04 3.73 -8.01
C VAL A 12 2.44 4.80 -8.91
N VAL A 13 2.20 5.98 -8.35
CA VAL A 13 1.69 7.13 -9.07
C VAL A 13 2.73 8.23 -8.96
N GLY A 14 3.33 8.58 -10.09
CA GLY A 14 4.24 9.71 -10.18
C GLY A 14 3.50 11.05 -10.23
N PRO A 15 4.21 12.18 -10.10
CA PRO A 15 3.61 13.50 -10.25
C PRO A 15 3.00 13.68 -11.66
N CYS A 16 1.85 14.35 -11.72
CA CYS A 16 1.20 14.72 -12.98
C CYS A 16 1.55 16.18 -13.29
N ASP A 17 2.18 16.45 -14.44
CA ASP A 17 2.67 17.78 -14.83
C ASP A 17 3.57 18.45 -13.76
N GLY A 18 4.40 17.64 -13.08
CA GLY A 18 5.28 18.11 -12.01
C GLY A 18 4.55 18.50 -10.72
N ARG A 19 3.24 18.21 -10.61
CA ARG A 19 2.42 18.48 -9.43
C ARG A 19 2.08 17.20 -8.68
N PRO A 20 1.86 17.27 -7.36
CA PRO A 20 1.34 16.15 -6.58
C PRO A 20 0.01 15.66 -7.16
N VAL A 21 -0.19 14.35 -7.16
CA VAL A 21 -1.45 13.73 -7.61
C VAL A 21 -2.43 13.66 -6.45
N MET A 22 -3.65 14.15 -6.68
CA MET A 22 -4.77 13.99 -5.77
C MET A 22 -5.56 12.74 -6.14
N VAL A 23 -5.78 11.87 -5.17
CA VAL A 23 -6.65 10.69 -5.29
C VAL A 23 -8.00 10.98 -4.64
N ASP A 24 -9.05 10.26 -5.03
CA ASP A 24 -10.39 10.42 -4.44
C ASP A 24 -10.52 9.73 -3.06
N ASP A 25 -11.71 9.78 -2.44
CA ASP A 25 -12.01 9.20 -1.12
C ASP A 25 -12.09 7.66 -1.10
N THR A 26 -11.86 7.01 -2.25
CA THR A 26 -11.82 5.55 -2.37
C THR A 26 -10.39 4.99 -2.30
N CYS A 27 -9.39 5.87 -2.33
CA CYS A 27 -7.99 5.52 -2.37
C CYS A 27 -7.26 5.92 -1.08
N TYR A 28 -6.21 5.18 -0.76
CA TYR A 28 -5.24 5.53 0.28
C TYR A 28 -3.89 5.73 -0.39
N PHE A 29 -3.11 6.72 0.08
CA PHE A 29 -1.79 7.01 -0.47
C PHE A 29 -0.68 6.81 0.57
N LEU A 30 0.46 6.28 0.12
CA LEU A 30 1.70 6.17 0.89
C LEU A 30 2.77 6.99 0.15
N PRO A 31 3.12 8.19 0.63
CA PRO A 31 4.04 9.08 -0.07
C PRO A 31 5.49 8.68 0.16
N PHE A 32 6.31 8.80 -0.89
CA PHE A 32 7.76 8.55 -0.86
C PHE A 32 8.51 9.72 -1.52
N THR A 33 9.73 10.00 -1.05
CA THR A 33 10.61 10.98 -1.69
C THR A 33 11.26 10.39 -2.93
N GLU A 34 11.71 9.14 -2.84
CA GLU A 34 12.42 8.44 -3.90
C GLU A 34 11.50 7.48 -4.65
N GLU A 35 11.54 7.51 -5.99
CA GLU A 35 10.72 6.62 -6.82
C GLU A 35 11.09 5.14 -6.61
N GLU A 36 12.38 4.85 -6.38
CA GLU A 36 12.86 3.50 -6.12
C GLU A 36 12.20 2.90 -4.87
N ASP A 37 12.11 3.69 -3.79
CA ASP A 37 11.44 3.31 -2.55
C ASP A 37 9.94 3.04 -2.78
N ALA A 38 9.27 3.89 -3.57
CA ALA A 38 7.86 3.69 -3.92
C ALA A 38 7.64 2.39 -4.71
N ARG A 39 8.49 2.10 -5.69
CA ARG A 39 8.43 0.87 -6.49
C ARG A 39 8.69 -0.37 -5.65
N ARG A 40 9.71 -0.34 -4.79
CA ARG A 40 9.99 -1.44 -3.86
C ARG A 40 8.82 -1.68 -2.91
N ALA A 41 8.24 -0.62 -2.34
CA ALA A 41 7.07 -0.74 -1.50
C ALA A 41 5.88 -1.37 -2.24
N ALA A 42 5.58 -0.90 -3.47
CA ALA A 42 4.49 -1.43 -4.27
C ALA A 42 4.68 -2.91 -4.62
N LEU A 43 5.89 -3.30 -5.04
CA LEU A 43 6.20 -4.70 -5.35
C LEU A 43 6.08 -5.60 -4.10
N ALA A 44 6.49 -5.11 -2.93
CA ALA A 44 6.33 -5.85 -1.68
C ALA A 44 4.85 -6.03 -1.32
N LEU A 45 4.04 -4.97 -1.48
CA LEU A 45 2.61 -5.00 -1.16
C LEU A 45 1.78 -5.86 -2.14
N GLU A 46 2.24 -6.03 -3.38
CA GLU A 46 1.66 -6.98 -4.35
C GLU A 46 2.17 -8.43 -4.17
N SER A 47 3.04 -8.69 -3.20
CA SER A 47 3.50 -10.06 -2.90
C SER A 47 2.40 -10.93 -2.32
N GLU A 48 2.54 -12.25 -2.50
CA GLU A 48 1.62 -13.22 -1.89
C GLU A 48 1.60 -13.13 -0.36
N LEU A 49 2.75 -12.85 0.27
CA LEU A 49 2.86 -12.68 1.71
C LEU A 49 2.02 -11.51 2.24
N ALA A 50 2.06 -10.37 1.53
CA ALA A 50 1.20 -9.24 1.85
C ALA A 50 -0.28 -9.57 1.60
N GLY A 51 -0.57 -10.26 0.49
CA GLY A 51 -1.91 -10.73 0.17
C GLY A 51 -2.52 -11.61 1.26
N GLU A 52 -1.77 -12.61 1.76
CA GLU A 52 -2.16 -13.47 2.88
C GLU A 52 -2.38 -12.68 4.17
N PHE A 53 -1.48 -11.75 4.48
CA PHE A 53 -1.59 -10.90 5.67
C PHE A 53 -2.93 -10.13 5.69
N PHE A 54 -3.32 -9.56 4.54
CA PHE A 54 -4.56 -8.82 4.40
C PHE A 54 -5.79 -9.73 4.32
N ARG A 55 -5.71 -10.87 3.63
CA ARG A 55 -6.82 -11.85 3.56
C ARG A 55 -7.31 -12.27 4.95
N GLY A 56 -6.39 -12.46 5.89
CA GLY A 56 -6.73 -12.80 7.28
C GLY A 56 -7.32 -11.66 8.13
N ARG A 57 -7.33 -10.41 7.63
CA ARG A 57 -7.76 -9.20 8.37
C ARG A 57 -8.90 -8.43 7.71
N VAL A 58 -9.08 -8.59 6.40
CA VAL A 58 -10.12 -7.91 5.66
C VAL A 58 -11.43 -8.67 5.82
N PHE A 59 -12.39 -8.03 6.48
CA PHE A 59 -13.75 -8.55 6.57
C PHE A 59 -14.58 -8.07 5.36
N TRP A 60 -14.62 -8.90 4.31
CA TRP A 60 -15.15 -8.53 2.99
C TRP A 60 -16.63 -8.09 2.97
N ASP A 61 -17.42 -8.57 3.94
CA ASP A 61 -18.85 -8.24 4.07
C ASP A 61 -19.11 -6.83 4.64
N ALA A 62 -18.07 -6.15 5.15
CA ALA A 62 -18.21 -4.77 5.60
C ALA A 62 -18.51 -3.81 4.45
N LYS A 63 -19.24 -2.72 4.76
CA LYS A 63 -19.50 -1.60 3.84
C LYS A 63 -18.20 -1.07 3.22
N ARG A 64 -17.15 -0.89 4.05
CA ARG A 64 -15.77 -0.54 3.65
C ARG A 64 -14.80 -1.56 4.29
N PRO A 65 -14.48 -2.67 3.59
CA PRO A 65 -13.73 -3.78 4.19
C PRO A 65 -12.22 -3.49 4.23
N ILE A 66 -11.76 -2.60 3.36
CA ILE A 66 -10.41 -2.05 3.38
C ILE A 66 -10.51 -0.67 4.03
N ASN A 67 -9.77 -0.46 5.10
CA ASN A 67 -9.68 0.82 5.78
C ASN A 67 -8.21 1.10 6.16
N LYS A 68 -7.97 2.34 6.59
CA LYS A 68 -6.63 2.79 6.99
C LYS A 68 -5.99 1.94 8.08
N SER A 69 -6.75 1.46 9.08
CA SER A 69 -6.17 0.70 10.19
C SER A 69 -5.68 -0.67 9.75
N ILE A 70 -6.37 -1.34 8.82
CA ILE A 70 -5.92 -2.61 8.23
C ILE A 70 -4.62 -2.39 7.44
N LEU A 71 -4.54 -1.31 6.65
CA LEU A 71 -3.33 -0.99 5.87
C LEU A 71 -2.14 -0.64 6.78
N GLN A 72 -2.38 0.10 7.86
CA GLN A 72 -1.36 0.49 8.84
C GLN A 72 -0.89 -0.66 9.74
N ALA A 73 -1.67 -1.75 9.85
CA ALA A 73 -1.27 -2.93 10.63
C ALA A 73 -0.10 -3.70 10.01
N LEU A 74 0.14 -3.53 8.70
CA LEU A 74 1.28 -4.12 8.01
C LEU A 74 2.53 -3.26 8.20
N ASP A 75 3.55 -3.84 8.83
CA ASP A 75 4.88 -3.24 8.89
C ASP A 75 5.62 -3.49 7.57
N LEU A 76 5.76 -2.44 6.77
CA LEU A 76 6.42 -2.50 5.47
C LEU A 76 7.89 -2.92 5.57
N GLN A 77 8.61 -2.50 6.61
CA GLN A 77 10.03 -2.89 6.79
C GLN A 77 10.13 -4.38 7.08
N ARG A 78 9.28 -4.89 7.97
CA ARG A 78 9.26 -6.33 8.27
C ARG A 78 8.85 -7.16 7.05
N LEU A 79 7.93 -6.67 6.23
CA LEU A 79 7.55 -7.32 4.99
C LEU A 79 8.73 -7.43 4.02
N LEU A 80 9.46 -6.33 3.80
CA LEU A 80 10.64 -6.32 2.93
C LEU A 80 11.72 -7.30 3.42
N VAL A 81 11.99 -7.32 4.72
CA VAL A 81 12.93 -8.26 5.33
C VAL A 81 12.47 -9.71 5.13
N ALA A 82 11.18 -9.99 5.31
CA ALA A 82 10.61 -11.33 5.13
C ALA A 82 10.67 -11.80 3.66
N LEU A 83 10.60 -10.89 2.70
CA LEU A 83 10.80 -11.16 1.27
C LEU A 83 12.28 -11.28 0.87
N GLY A 84 13.21 -11.12 1.81
CA GLY A 84 14.65 -11.17 1.55
C GLY A 84 15.22 -9.87 0.94
N TRP A 85 14.44 -8.79 0.88
CA TRP A 85 14.88 -7.51 0.33
C TRP A 85 15.59 -6.70 1.41
N ARG A 86 16.83 -7.11 1.69
CA ARG A 86 17.72 -6.43 2.63
C ARG A 86 18.42 -5.28 1.92
N SER A 87 17.84 -4.10 2.01
CA SER A 87 18.54 -2.86 1.64
C SER A 87 19.32 -2.34 2.83
N PRO A 88 20.52 -1.77 2.62
CA PRO A 88 21.26 -1.10 3.69
C PRO A 88 20.47 0.08 4.26
N GLU A 89 19.65 0.75 3.44
CA GLU A 89 18.76 1.82 3.87
C GLU A 89 17.30 1.33 4.02
N PRO A 90 16.63 1.64 5.14
CA PRO A 90 15.20 1.36 5.29
C PRO A 90 14.39 2.31 4.41
N ILE A 91 13.36 1.78 3.76
CA ILE A 91 12.38 2.60 3.02
C ILE A 91 11.71 3.60 3.98
N ARG A 92 11.73 4.90 3.65
CA ARG A 92 11.15 5.96 4.52
C ARG A 92 9.98 6.63 3.82
N PRO A 93 8.73 6.30 4.20
CA PRO A 93 7.58 7.08 3.77
C PRO A 93 7.68 8.50 4.32
N VAL A 94 7.28 9.49 3.52
CA VAL A 94 7.34 10.93 3.88
C VAL A 94 6.40 11.24 5.04
N GLN A 95 5.30 10.50 5.17
CA GLN A 95 4.33 10.53 6.28
C GLN A 95 3.45 9.26 6.22
N GLN A 96 3.07 8.69 7.36
CA GLN A 96 2.14 7.54 7.40
C GLN A 96 0.77 7.94 6.82
N PHE A 97 0.31 7.19 5.81
CA PHE A 97 -1.02 7.25 5.15
C PHE A 97 -1.92 8.41 5.63
N PHE A 98 -1.84 9.58 5.01
CA PHE A 98 -2.90 10.58 5.18
C PHE A 98 -4.11 10.12 4.36
N GLY A 99 -5.27 10.10 4.98
CA GLY A 99 -6.56 10.01 4.32
C GLY A 99 -7.38 11.14 4.92
N PHE A 100 -8.01 11.95 4.06
CA PHE A 100 -8.95 12.97 4.49
C PHE A 100 -10.27 12.32 4.95
#